data_AF-A0A0C2UBY7-F1
#
_entry.id   AF-A0A0C2UBY7-F1
#
_cell.length_a   1.000
_cell.length_b   1.000
_cell.length_c   1.000
_cell.angle_alpha   90.00
_cell.angle_beta   90.00
_cell.angle_gamma   90.00
#
_symmetry.space_group_name_H-M   'P 1'
#
loop_
_entity.id
_entity.type
_entity.pdbx_description
1 polymer ?
#
loop_
_entity_poly.entity_id
_entity_poly.type
_entity_poly.pdbx_seq_one_letter_code
_entity_poly.pdbx_strand_id
1 'polypeptide(L)'
;MSENELGARCRNTAAVAVKAFAGLLEQQAVDGQVPVETIRRLCADMGGLGDVVGSLYSDSEQSCQDIFALRQVDCQRTNYIGRIVTKAFAHILNDHASGITRGHLGRFFTALRMILGEEVYEEIQGRCAAIAAEAGKGRDGVTRWEAFYAHPETILLRERVLVSIARTFRRFEPRKDWLMIVMNSAPATRTIGGGVYLSAKPGKRCTDEFDDPKFLLIFEALFAVCDPKSMDDAGHAQFQFRWQMTPEAVFGPILGELARMRASLAA
;
A
#
# COMPACT_ATOMS: atom_id res chain seq x y z
N MET A 1 -17.42 -3.54 15.63
CA MET A 1 -16.34 -3.68 16.64
C MET A 1 -16.03 -2.29 17.17
N SER A 2 -16.30 -2.08 18.45
CA SER A 2 -16.15 -0.78 19.12
C SER A 2 -14.66 -0.52 19.45
N GLU A 3 -14.21 0.75 19.44
CA GLU A 3 -12.88 1.16 19.93
C GLU A 3 -12.57 0.60 21.32
N ASN A 4 -13.60 0.31 22.13
CA ASN A 4 -13.47 -0.31 23.46
C ASN A 4 -12.93 -1.75 23.44
N GLU A 5 -13.20 -2.55 22.41
CA GLU A 5 -12.67 -3.93 22.30
C GLU A 5 -11.18 -3.94 21.94
N LEU A 6 -10.69 -2.89 21.29
CA LEU A 6 -9.30 -2.79 20.84
C LEU A 6 -8.36 -2.32 21.95
N GLY A 7 -8.81 -1.36 22.76
CA GLY A 7 -8.12 -1.02 24.02
C GLY A 7 -8.13 -2.16 25.04
N ALA A 8 -9.07 -3.12 24.95
CA ALA A 8 -9.13 -4.26 25.85
C ALA A 8 -7.98 -5.26 25.64
N ARG A 9 -7.42 -5.37 24.43
CA ARG A 9 -6.28 -6.28 24.15
C ARG A 9 -4.95 -5.75 24.69
N CYS A 10 -4.68 -4.45 24.58
CA CYS A 10 -3.49 -3.85 25.20
C CYS A 10 -3.64 -3.62 26.72
N ARG A 11 -4.87 -3.50 27.25
CA ARG A 11 -5.12 -3.52 28.71
C ARG A 11 -4.84 -4.88 29.36
N ASN A 12 -4.73 -5.95 28.58
CA ASN A 12 -4.53 -7.31 29.09
C ASN A 12 -3.05 -7.59 29.47
N THR A 13 -2.12 -6.66 29.23
CA THR A 13 -0.70 -6.82 29.57
C THR A 13 -0.45 -6.87 31.08
N ALA A 14 -1.15 -6.01 31.84
CA ALA A 14 -1.15 -6.09 33.30
C ALA A 14 -1.79 -7.40 33.79
N ALA A 15 -2.81 -7.89 33.11
CA ALA A 15 -3.47 -9.16 33.47
C ALA A 15 -2.56 -10.38 33.21
N VAL A 16 -1.65 -10.33 32.23
CA VAL A 16 -0.65 -11.38 32.00
C VAL A 16 0.36 -11.42 33.15
N ALA A 17 0.88 -10.26 33.57
CA ALA A 17 1.80 -10.17 34.71
C ALA A 17 1.11 -10.59 36.02
N VAL A 18 -0.13 -10.14 36.24
CA VAL A 18 -0.95 -10.53 37.41
C VAL A 18 -1.28 -12.04 37.37
N LYS A 19 -1.56 -12.63 36.20
CA LYS A 19 -1.76 -14.08 36.07
C LYS A 19 -0.49 -14.88 36.33
N ALA A 20 0.66 -14.43 35.84
CA ALA A 20 1.93 -15.08 36.10
C ALA A 20 2.25 -15.06 37.60
N PHE A 21 2.04 -13.91 38.25
CA PHE A 21 2.20 -13.78 39.69
C PHE A 21 1.21 -14.65 40.48
N ALA A 22 -0.07 -14.66 40.08
CA ALA A 22 -1.08 -15.52 40.68
C ALA A 22 -0.71 -17.01 40.56
N GLY A 23 -0.22 -17.45 39.40
CA GLY A 23 0.25 -18.83 39.21
C GLY A 23 1.46 -19.18 40.09
N LEU A 24 2.38 -18.25 40.33
CA LEU A 24 3.51 -18.44 41.25
C LEU A 24 3.04 -18.54 42.72
N LEU A 25 2.03 -17.75 43.11
CA LEU A 25 1.43 -17.84 44.43
C LEU A 25 0.70 -19.18 44.63
N GLU A 26 -0.03 -19.65 43.62
CA GLU A 26 -0.71 -20.95 43.63
C GLU A 26 0.28 -22.12 43.80
N GLN A 27 1.45 -22.06 43.16
CA GLN A 27 2.50 -23.09 43.29
C GLN A 27 3.14 -23.13 44.69
N GLN A 28 3.13 -22.02 45.42
CA GLN A 28 3.73 -21.89 46.75
C GLN A 28 2.69 -22.01 47.87
N ALA A 29 1.41 -22.22 47.54
CA ALA A 29 0.35 -22.36 48.51
C ALA A 29 0.38 -23.75 49.17
N VAL A 30 0.28 -23.77 50.49
CA VAL A 30 0.07 -25.00 51.28
C VAL A 30 -1.29 -24.88 51.94
N ASP A 31 -2.18 -25.85 51.70
CA ASP A 31 -3.58 -25.83 52.14
C ASP A 31 -4.35 -24.55 51.75
N GLY A 32 -4.01 -23.99 50.58
CA GLY A 32 -4.62 -22.75 50.07
C GLY A 32 -4.15 -21.48 50.78
N GLN A 33 -3.15 -21.57 51.66
CA GLN A 33 -2.55 -20.41 52.32
C GLN A 33 -1.13 -20.16 51.80
N VAL A 34 -0.81 -18.88 51.62
CA VAL A 34 0.54 -18.42 51.26
C VAL A 34 1.08 -17.57 52.42
N PRO A 35 2.24 -17.92 53.00
CA PRO A 35 2.85 -17.11 54.06
C PRO A 35 3.19 -15.70 53.56
N VAL A 36 2.96 -14.68 54.41
CA VAL A 36 3.24 -13.27 54.08
C VAL A 36 4.71 -13.07 53.67
N GLU A 37 5.64 -13.76 54.32
CA GLU A 37 7.07 -13.74 53.98
C GLU A 37 7.36 -14.32 52.59
N THR A 38 6.57 -15.28 52.13
CA THR A 38 6.69 -15.82 50.76
C THR A 38 6.18 -14.81 49.73
N ILE A 39 5.08 -14.10 50.04
CA ILE A 39 4.56 -13.01 49.20
C ILE A 39 5.60 -11.88 49.11
N ARG A 40 6.16 -11.44 50.24
CA ARG A 40 7.19 -10.39 50.28
C ARG A 40 8.44 -10.78 49.51
N ARG A 41 8.88 -12.04 49.60
CA ARG A 41 10.02 -12.56 48.86
C ARG A 41 9.76 -12.59 47.36
N LEU A 42 8.62 -13.12 46.92
CA LEU A 42 8.22 -13.12 45.50
C LEU A 42 8.11 -11.69 44.94
N CYS A 43 7.59 -10.73 45.72
CA CYS A 43 7.56 -9.33 45.33
C CYS A 43 8.98 -8.72 45.24
N ALA A 44 9.90 -9.08 46.14
CA ALA A 44 11.28 -8.61 46.11
C ALA A 44 12.07 -9.23 44.94
N ASP A 45 11.85 -10.53 44.65
CA ASP A 45 12.46 -11.24 43.53
C ASP A 45 11.93 -10.71 42.19
N MET A 46 10.62 -10.43 42.10
CA MET A 46 10.05 -9.72 40.95
C MET A 46 10.52 -8.27 40.84
N GLY A 47 10.74 -7.59 41.97
CA GLY A 47 11.32 -6.25 42.04
C GLY A 47 12.77 -6.23 41.56
N GLY A 48 13.54 -7.29 41.81
CA GLY A 48 14.88 -7.52 41.26
C GLY A 48 14.87 -7.91 39.77
N LEU A 49 13.76 -8.50 39.29
CA LEU A 49 13.44 -8.71 37.87
C LEU A 49 12.78 -7.48 37.22
N GLY A 50 12.82 -6.30 37.85
CA GLY A 50 12.19 -5.07 37.36
C GLY A 50 12.56 -4.73 35.91
N ASP A 51 13.81 -5.01 35.52
CA ASP A 51 14.26 -4.86 34.14
C ASP A 51 13.63 -5.88 33.18
N VAL A 52 13.42 -7.12 33.62
CA VAL A 52 12.79 -8.18 32.80
C VAL A 52 11.30 -7.93 32.64
N VAL A 53 10.59 -7.62 33.73
CA VAL A 53 9.15 -7.28 33.68
C VAL A 53 8.94 -5.97 32.92
N GLY A 54 9.82 -4.98 33.13
CA GLY A 54 9.86 -3.74 32.37
C GLY A 54 10.06 -3.98 30.88
N SER A 55 11.04 -4.82 30.51
CA SER A 55 11.30 -5.17 29.10
C SER A 55 10.12 -5.90 28.45
N LEU A 56 9.51 -6.88 29.12
CA LEU A 56 8.33 -7.58 28.62
C LEU A 56 7.13 -6.65 28.42
N TYR A 57 6.97 -5.68 29.33
CA TYR A 57 5.94 -4.65 29.21
C TYR A 57 6.23 -3.72 28.03
N SER A 58 7.45 -3.22 27.92
CA SER A 58 7.89 -2.35 26.82
C SER A 58 7.80 -3.04 25.46
N ASP A 59 8.18 -4.32 25.35
CA ASP A 59 8.06 -5.11 24.12
C ASP A 59 6.59 -5.30 23.72
N SER A 60 5.73 -5.62 24.70
CA SER A 60 4.29 -5.75 24.45
C SER A 60 3.64 -4.41 24.09
N GLU A 61 4.05 -3.32 24.73
CA GLU A 61 3.57 -1.98 24.43
C GLU A 61 4.01 -1.54 23.03
N GLN A 62 5.28 -1.73 22.68
CA GLN A 62 5.83 -1.45 21.37
C GLN A 62 5.09 -2.25 20.29
N SER A 63 4.86 -3.54 20.51
CA SER A 63 4.08 -4.37 19.59
C SER A 63 2.64 -3.85 19.40
N CYS A 64 2.00 -3.40 20.49
CA CYS A 64 0.69 -2.75 20.41
C CYS A 64 0.74 -1.44 19.60
N GLN A 65 1.70 -0.56 19.88
CA GLN A 65 1.90 0.70 19.17
C GLN A 65 2.16 0.48 17.67
N ASP A 66 2.97 -0.51 17.32
CA ASP A 66 3.26 -0.88 15.93
C ASP A 66 1.99 -1.35 15.21
N ILE A 67 1.15 -2.17 15.85
CA ILE A 67 -0.14 -2.60 15.28
C ILE A 67 -1.08 -1.41 15.10
N PHE A 68 -1.13 -0.46 16.05
CA PHE A 68 -1.93 0.75 15.91
C PHE A 68 -1.43 1.64 14.77
N ALA A 69 -0.11 1.85 14.66
CA ALA A 69 0.49 2.59 13.57
C ALA A 69 0.20 1.94 12.20
N LEU A 70 0.33 0.61 12.10
CA LEU A 70 0.00 -0.15 10.90
C LEU A 70 -1.48 0.01 10.52
N ARG A 71 -2.39 -0.07 11.50
CA ARG A 71 -3.83 0.13 11.27
C ARG A 71 -4.17 1.56 10.88
N GLN A 72 -3.56 2.55 11.51
CA GLN A 72 -3.77 3.96 11.17
C GLN A 72 -3.34 4.22 9.74
N VAL A 73 -2.18 3.69 9.35
CA VAL A 73 -1.70 3.72 7.96
C VAL A 73 -2.70 3.00 7.05
N ASP A 74 -3.15 1.80 7.40
CA ASP A 74 -4.14 1.05 6.61
C ASP A 74 -5.49 1.77 6.44
N CYS A 75 -5.99 2.45 7.47
CA CYS A 75 -7.20 3.27 7.40
C CYS A 75 -7.04 4.46 6.44
N GLN A 76 -5.83 4.97 6.25
CA GLN A 76 -5.53 6.04 5.29
C GLN A 76 -5.36 5.52 3.85
N ARG A 77 -5.22 4.21 3.67
CA ARG A 77 -4.94 3.56 2.38
C ARG A 77 -6.22 3.21 1.63
N THR A 78 -7.07 4.21 1.41
CA THR A 78 -8.36 4.06 0.73
C THR A 78 -8.24 4.03 -0.79
N ASN A 79 -7.09 4.39 -1.39
CA ASN A 79 -6.90 4.34 -2.84
C ASN A 79 -6.57 2.92 -3.33
N TYR A 80 -7.59 2.10 -3.55
CA TYR A 80 -7.43 0.71 -3.98
C TYR A 80 -6.94 0.59 -5.43
N ILE A 81 -7.44 1.43 -6.34
CA ILE A 81 -6.93 1.51 -7.72
C ILE A 81 -5.44 1.81 -7.70
N GLY A 82 -5.04 2.81 -6.92
CA GLY A 82 -3.64 3.17 -6.77
C GLY A 82 -2.80 1.99 -6.31
N ARG A 83 -3.29 1.15 -5.40
CA ARG A 83 -2.57 -0.04 -4.92
C ARG A 83 -2.38 -1.12 -5.97
N ILE A 84 -3.43 -1.47 -6.72
CA ILE A 84 -3.34 -2.55 -7.73
C ILE A 84 -2.41 -2.15 -8.88
N VAL A 85 -2.37 -0.85 -9.22
CA VAL A 85 -1.50 -0.32 -10.25
C VAL A 85 -0.07 -0.18 -9.75
N THR A 86 0.13 0.45 -8.59
CA THR A 86 1.48 0.67 -8.02
C THR A 86 2.20 -0.61 -7.64
N LYS A 87 1.50 -1.71 -7.32
CA LYS A 87 2.14 -3.00 -7.03
C LYS A 87 3.09 -3.43 -8.16
N ALA A 88 2.81 -3.07 -9.41
CA ALA A 88 3.65 -3.37 -10.56
C ALA A 88 5.06 -2.75 -10.49
N PHE A 89 5.14 -1.51 -10.00
CA PHE A 89 6.37 -0.71 -9.96
C PHE A 89 6.76 -0.31 -8.53
N ALA A 90 6.22 -0.99 -7.52
CA ALA A 90 6.50 -0.68 -6.11
C ALA A 90 7.99 -0.80 -5.77
N HIS A 91 8.70 -1.70 -6.46
CA HIS A 91 10.15 -1.85 -6.32
C HIS A 91 10.92 -0.60 -6.76
N ILE A 92 10.45 0.11 -7.80
CA ILE A 92 11.05 1.35 -8.30
C ILE A 92 10.92 2.47 -7.26
N LEU A 93 9.79 2.55 -6.56
CA LEU A 93 9.56 3.56 -5.51
C LEU A 93 10.45 3.38 -4.28
N ASN A 94 11.02 2.19 -4.10
CA ASN A 94 11.96 1.88 -3.02
C ASN A 94 13.42 2.06 -3.46
N ASP A 95 13.67 2.22 -4.75
CA ASP A 95 15.00 2.48 -5.30
C ASP A 95 15.25 4.00 -5.37
N HIS A 96 16.13 4.49 -4.50
CA HIS A 96 16.52 5.90 -4.48
C HIS A 96 17.22 6.35 -5.77
N ALA A 97 17.89 5.44 -6.50
CA ALA A 97 18.57 5.76 -7.75
C ALA A 97 17.58 6.05 -8.90
N SER A 98 16.34 5.55 -8.80
CA SER A 98 15.30 5.80 -9.81
C SER A 98 14.88 7.28 -9.90
N GLY A 99 15.09 8.07 -8.84
CA GLY A 99 14.60 9.43 -8.73
C GLY A 99 13.06 9.54 -8.66
N ILE A 100 12.33 8.42 -8.53
CA ILE A 100 10.87 8.40 -8.46
C ILE A 100 10.43 8.36 -7.00
N THR A 101 9.97 9.52 -6.51
CA THR A 101 9.45 9.64 -5.14
C THR A 101 7.95 9.32 -5.04
N ARG A 102 7.48 9.03 -3.82
CA ARG A 102 6.04 8.87 -3.53
C ARG A 102 5.23 10.15 -3.79
N GLY A 103 5.87 11.31 -3.92
CA GLY A 103 5.22 12.58 -4.29
C GLY A 103 4.58 12.51 -5.68
N HIS A 104 5.17 11.75 -6.61
CA HIS A 104 4.63 11.54 -7.96
C HIS A 104 3.32 10.76 -7.99
N LEU A 105 3.06 9.90 -6.99
CA LEU A 105 1.89 9.01 -7.00
C LEU A 105 0.58 9.78 -7.00
N GLY A 106 0.49 10.89 -6.28
CA GLY A 106 -0.73 11.70 -6.24
C GLY A 106 -1.13 12.18 -7.64
N ARG A 107 -0.17 12.72 -8.40
CA ARG A 107 -0.39 13.21 -9.77
C ARG A 107 -0.62 12.07 -10.75
N PHE A 108 0.06 10.95 -10.56
CA PHE A 108 -0.18 9.74 -11.35
C PHE A 108 -1.61 9.23 -11.18
N PHE A 109 -2.14 9.20 -9.95
CA PHE A 109 -3.53 8.81 -9.70
C PHE A 109 -4.54 9.80 -10.27
N THR A 110 -4.23 11.10 -10.27
CA THR A 110 -5.03 12.10 -11.00
C THR A 110 -5.06 11.78 -12.49
N ALA A 111 -3.91 11.49 -13.11
CA ALA A 111 -3.86 11.11 -14.52
C ALA A 111 -4.65 9.82 -14.80
N LEU A 112 -4.55 8.81 -13.93
CA LEU A 112 -5.34 7.58 -14.07
C LEU A 112 -6.85 7.85 -14.02
N ARG A 113 -7.30 8.72 -13.10
CA ARG A 113 -8.71 9.12 -13.02
C ARG A 113 -9.16 9.84 -14.29
N MET A 114 -8.31 10.68 -14.89
CA MET A 114 -8.60 11.32 -16.18
C MET A 114 -8.63 10.33 -17.36
N ILE A 115 -7.78 9.30 -17.34
CA ILE A 115 -7.76 8.24 -18.37
C ILE A 115 -9.02 7.38 -18.30
N LEU A 116 -9.42 6.99 -17.09
CA LEU A 116 -10.55 6.09 -16.87
C LEU A 116 -11.90 6.81 -16.99
N GLY A 117 -11.94 8.09 -16.62
CA GLY A 117 -13.19 8.82 -16.38
C GLY A 117 -13.73 8.53 -14.99
N GLU A 118 -14.56 9.45 -14.48
CA GLU A 118 -15.05 9.41 -13.09
C GLU A 118 -15.85 8.14 -12.77
N GLU A 119 -16.84 7.83 -13.60
CA GLU A 119 -17.75 6.71 -13.40
C GLU A 119 -17.02 5.37 -13.34
N VAL A 120 -16.13 5.12 -14.31
CA VAL A 120 -15.33 3.89 -14.36
C VAL A 120 -14.34 3.83 -13.20
N TYR A 121 -13.75 4.97 -12.82
CA TYR A 121 -12.85 5.04 -11.67
C TYR A 121 -13.60 4.68 -10.37
N GLU A 122 -14.77 5.26 -10.12
CA GLU A 122 -15.58 4.95 -8.95
C GLU A 122 -16.06 3.50 -8.93
N GLU A 123 -16.47 2.95 -10.08
CA GLU A 123 -16.88 1.54 -10.23
C GLU A 123 -15.74 0.58 -9.82
N ILE A 124 -14.55 0.75 -10.41
CA ILE A 124 -13.39 -0.10 -10.12
C ILE A 124 -12.98 0.05 -8.65
N GLN A 125 -12.99 1.28 -8.14
CA GLN A 125 -12.63 1.59 -6.76
C GLN A 125 -13.60 0.91 -5.77
N GLY A 126 -14.91 0.95 -6.03
CA GLY A 126 -15.92 0.30 -5.23
C GLY A 126 -15.78 -1.22 -5.22
N ARG A 127 -15.53 -1.84 -6.39
CA ARG A 127 -15.28 -3.29 -6.50
C ARG A 127 -14.01 -3.70 -5.75
N CYS A 128 -12.92 -2.95 -5.90
CA CYS A 128 -11.70 -3.21 -5.13
C CYS A 128 -11.94 -3.08 -3.62
N ALA A 129 -12.76 -2.12 -3.17
CA ALA A 129 -13.09 -1.97 -1.77
C ALA A 129 -13.87 -3.18 -1.22
N ALA A 130 -14.82 -3.72 -2.00
CA ALA A 130 -15.55 -4.93 -1.65
C ALA A 130 -14.60 -6.14 -1.51
N ILE A 131 -13.72 -6.36 -2.50
CA ILE A 131 -12.72 -7.44 -2.45
C ILE A 131 -11.80 -7.28 -1.24
N ALA A 132 -11.35 -6.05 -0.94
CA ALA A 132 -10.50 -5.81 0.22
C ALA A 132 -11.22 -6.08 1.55
N ALA A 133 -12.54 -5.87 1.61
CA ALA A 133 -13.36 -6.25 2.77
C ALA A 133 -13.50 -7.77 2.89
N GLU A 134 -13.69 -8.48 1.76
CA GLU A 134 -13.83 -9.94 1.68
C GLU A 134 -12.53 -10.70 1.96
N ALA A 135 -11.39 -10.19 1.47
CA ALA A 135 -10.05 -10.73 1.73
C ALA A 135 -9.73 -10.79 3.25
N GLY A 136 -10.54 -10.11 4.06
CA GLY A 136 -10.58 -10.23 5.49
C GLY A 136 -9.51 -9.39 6.18
N LYS A 137 -9.86 -8.90 7.35
CA LYS A 137 -8.89 -8.39 8.31
C LYS A 137 -8.26 -9.58 9.02
N GLY A 138 -6.93 -9.58 9.19
CA GLY A 138 -6.24 -10.56 10.02
C GLY A 138 -6.75 -10.53 11.47
N ARG A 139 -6.27 -11.47 12.31
CA ARG A 139 -6.59 -11.49 13.75
C ARG A 139 -6.20 -10.20 14.48
N ASP A 140 -5.29 -9.45 13.87
CA ASP A 140 -4.75 -8.15 14.21
C ASP A 140 -5.52 -6.98 13.58
N GLY A 141 -6.61 -7.19 12.85
CA GLY A 141 -7.41 -6.12 12.25
C GLY A 141 -6.77 -5.47 11.01
N VAL A 142 -5.64 -5.98 10.52
CA VAL A 142 -4.88 -5.46 9.38
C VAL A 142 -5.37 -6.12 8.09
N THR A 143 -5.50 -5.37 7.00
CA THR A 143 -5.96 -5.92 5.73
C THR A 143 -4.89 -6.83 5.14
N ARG A 144 -5.27 -8.06 4.74
CA ARG A 144 -4.35 -9.01 4.09
C ARG A 144 -4.14 -8.64 2.62
N TRP A 145 -3.30 -7.64 2.38
CA TRP A 145 -3.08 -7.09 1.04
C TRP A 145 -2.61 -8.12 0.01
N GLU A 146 -1.82 -9.13 0.40
CA GLU A 146 -1.42 -10.18 -0.54
C GLU A 146 -2.60 -11.06 -0.98
N ALA A 147 -3.57 -11.33 -0.11
CA ALA A 147 -4.80 -12.01 -0.50
C ALA A 147 -5.66 -11.14 -1.45
N PHE A 148 -5.70 -9.82 -1.19
CA PHE A 148 -6.33 -8.86 -2.09
C PHE A 148 -5.67 -8.84 -3.48
N TYR A 149 -4.34 -8.84 -3.55
CA TYR A 149 -3.60 -8.84 -4.83
C TYR A 149 -3.72 -10.15 -5.60
N ALA A 150 -3.82 -11.29 -4.89
CA ALA A 150 -3.99 -12.60 -5.49
C ALA A 150 -5.44 -12.91 -5.91
N HIS A 151 -6.42 -12.06 -5.51
CA HIS A 151 -7.81 -12.29 -5.83
C HIS A 151 -8.05 -12.21 -7.36
N PRO A 152 -8.72 -13.19 -7.99
CA PRO A 152 -8.91 -13.22 -9.45
C PRO A 152 -9.55 -11.96 -10.02
N GLU A 153 -10.54 -11.40 -9.31
CA GLU A 153 -11.20 -10.18 -9.74
C GLU A 153 -10.28 -8.95 -9.66
N THR A 154 -9.37 -8.89 -8.67
CA THR A 154 -8.37 -7.81 -8.58
C THR A 154 -7.45 -7.81 -9.80
N ILE A 155 -7.06 -9.00 -10.26
CA ILE A 155 -6.24 -9.18 -11.47
C ILE A 155 -6.99 -8.67 -12.71
N LEU A 156 -8.28 -9.00 -12.84
CA LEU A 156 -9.12 -8.53 -13.94
C LEU A 156 -9.37 -7.01 -13.90
N LEU A 157 -9.56 -6.43 -12.71
CA LEU A 157 -9.71 -4.99 -12.53
C LEU A 157 -8.40 -4.26 -12.90
N ARG A 158 -7.25 -4.81 -12.53
CA ARG A 158 -5.95 -4.29 -12.95
C ARG A 158 -5.79 -4.36 -14.47
N GLU A 159 -6.14 -5.49 -15.10
CA GLU A 159 -6.13 -5.63 -16.56
C GLU A 159 -7.00 -4.56 -17.23
N ARG A 160 -8.22 -4.31 -16.74
CA ARG A 160 -9.10 -3.25 -17.24
C ARG A 160 -8.46 -1.87 -17.17
N VAL A 161 -7.74 -1.56 -16.10
CA VAL A 161 -6.99 -0.30 -16.00
C VAL A 161 -5.88 -0.24 -17.05
N LEU A 162 -5.10 -1.31 -17.21
CA LEU A 162 -3.99 -1.37 -18.18
C LEU A 162 -4.48 -1.26 -19.63
N VAL A 163 -5.60 -1.88 -19.96
CA VAL A 163 -6.23 -1.77 -21.29
C VAL A 163 -6.66 -0.33 -21.57
N SER A 164 -7.26 0.36 -20.60
CA SER A 164 -7.65 1.77 -20.75
C SER A 164 -6.45 2.69 -20.95
N ILE A 165 -5.35 2.46 -20.22
CA ILE A 165 -4.09 3.17 -20.42
C ILE A 165 -3.56 2.89 -21.84
N ALA A 166 -3.42 1.63 -22.24
CA ALA A 166 -2.89 1.25 -23.55
C ALA A 166 -3.71 1.88 -24.71
N ARG A 167 -5.05 1.84 -24.62
CA ARG A 167 -5.95 2.47 -25.60
C ARG A 167 -5.76 3.98 -25.66
N THR A 168 -5.57 4.63 -24.53
CA THR A 168 -5.33 6.08 -24.47
C THR A 168 -4.03 6.44 -25.18
N PHE A 169 -2.98 5.66 -24.96
CA PHE A 169 -1.65 5.88 -25.51
C PHE A 169 -1.47 5.40 -26.97
N ARG A 170 -2.56 5.09 -27.69
CA ARG A 170 -2.49 4.81 -29.14
C ARG A 170 -1.87 5.95 -29.95
N ARG A 171 -2.09 7.20 -29.51
CA ARG A 171 -1.35 8.37 -30.01
C ARG A 171 -0.28 8.70 -28.98
N PHE A 172 0.85 7.98 -29.07
CA PHE A 172 1.85 7.93 -28.01
C PHE A 172 2.42 9.31 -27.65
N GLU A 173 3.05 10.01 -28.59
CA GLU A 173 3.73 11.28 -28.29
C GLU A 173 2.79 12.34 -27.67
N PRO A 174 1.63 12.68 -28.26
CA PRO A 174 0.74 13.67 -27.65
C PRO A 174 0.24 13.27 -26.25
N ARG A 175 0.13 11.96 -25.99
CA ARG A 175 -0.33 11.45 -24.68
C ARG A 175 0.78 11.33 -23.66
N LYS A 176 2.01 11.04 -24.08
CA LYS A 176 3.21 11.17 -23.25
C LYS A 176 3.33 12.62 -22.80
N ASP A 177 3.32 13.57 -23.73
CA ASP A 177 3.42 15.01 -23.43
C ASP A 177 2.33 15.47 -22.46
N TRP A 178 1.08 15.08 -22.71
CA TRP A 178 -0.02 15.36 -21.78
C TRP A 178 0.24 14.78 -20.38
N LEU A 179 0.70 13.53 -20.29
CA LEU A 179 1.01 12.92 -18.99
C LEU A 179 2.15 13.66 -18.29
N MET A 180 3.21 14.02 -19.01
CA MET A 180 4.34 14.79 -18.46
C MET A 180 3.87 16.11 -17.86
N ILE A 181 2.94 16.81 -18.53
CA ILE A 181 2.33 18.04 -18.00
C ILE A 181 1.57 17.75 -16.70
N VAL A 182 0.75 16.70 -16.65
CA VAL A 182 0.01 16.34 -15.44
C VAL A 182 0.95 15.95 -14.30
N MET A 183 1.99 15.17 -14.58
CA MET A 183 2.98 14.70 -13.61
C MET A 183 3.87 15.81 -13.06
N ASN A 184 4.07 16.89 -13.82
CA ASN A 184 4.83 18.07 -13.40
C ASN A 184 3.94 19.23 -12.94
N SER A 185 2.62 19.08 -12.95
CA SER A 185 1.71 20.09 -12.44
C SER A 185 1.92 20.29 -10.93
N ALA A 186 2.09 21.54 -10.51
CA ALA A 186 2.10 21.86 -9.09
C ALA A 186 0.71 21.52 -8.53
N PRO A 187 0.60 20.81 -7.39
CA PRO A 187 -0.67 20.69 -6.71
C PRO A 187 -1.11 22.12 -6.37
N ALA A 188 -2.17 22.60 -7.01
CA ALA A 188 -2.75 23.90 -6.70
C ALA A 188 -3.01 23.93 -5.19
N THR A 189 -2.32 24.86 -4.53
CA THR A 189 -2.57 25.44 -3.23
C THR A 189 -3.55 24.67 -2.34
N ARG A 190 -3.04 23.92 -1.37
CA ARG A 190 -3.89 23.46 -0.26
C ARG A 190 -4.30 24.68 0.55
N THR A 191 -5.58 25.03 0.54
CA THR A 191 -6.16 26.00 1.48
C THR A 191 -6.07 25.40 2.88
N ILE A 192 -5.00 25.73 3.62
CA ILE A 192 -5.03 25.66 5.08
C ILE A 192 -5.97 26.80 5.49
N GLY A 193 -7.02 26.48 6.24
CA GLY A 193 -8.07 27.45 6.60
C GLY A 193 -7.53 28.82 7.04
N GLY A 194 -8.23 29.88 6.66
CA GLY A 194 -7.92 31.25 7.08
C GLY A 194 -7.21 32.14 6.04
N GLY A 195 -7.46 31.97 4.73
CA GLY A 195 -7.18 33.00 3.72
C GLY A 195 -5.70 33.34 3.45
N VAL A 196 -4.75 32.60 3.99
CA VAL A 196 -3.31 32.80 3.71
C VAL A 196 -2.87 31.86 2.59
N TYR A 197 -2.70 32.43 1.41
CA TYR A 197 -2.12 31.75 0.25
C TYR A 197 -0.59 31.81 0.34
N LEU A 198 0.05 30.71 0.72
CA LEU A 198 1.50 30.56 0.53
C LEU A 198 1.76 30.07 -0.90
N SER A 199 2.01 31.00 -1.82
CA SER A 199 2.68 30.66 -3.07
C SER A 199 4.05 30.08 -2.75
N ALA A 200 4.30 28.84 -3.19
CA ALA A 200 5.63 28.26 -3.12
C ALA A 200 6.63 29.22 -3.81
N LYS A 201 7.69 29.62 -3.09
CA LYS A 201 8.71 30.55 -3.60
C LYS A 201 9.22 30.09 -4.98
N PRO A 202 9.23 30.98 -6.00
CA PRO A 202 9.85 30.66 -7.28
C PRO A 202 11.36 30.74 -7.08
N GLY A 203 12.05 29.60 -6.97
CA GLY A 203 13.50 29.64 -6.73
C GLY A 203 14.24 28.33 -6.49
N LYS A 204 13.56 27.19 -6.30
CA LYS A 204 14.20 25.88 -6.42
C LYS A 204 13.61 25.18 -7.65
N ARG A 205 14.39 25.05 -8.72
CA ARG A 205 14.11 24.01 -9.73
C ARG A 205 13.99 22.70 -8.95
N CYS A 206 12.82 22.09 -9.02
CA CYS A 206 12.50 20.91 -8.25
C CYS A 206 13.40 19.78 -8.78
N THR A 207 14.28 19.22 -7.95
CA THR A 207 15.04 18.00 -8.25
C THR A 207 14.15 16.75 -8.38
N ASP A 208 12.83 16.96 -8.49
CA ASP A 208 11.75 15.97 -8.49
C ASP A 208 10.84 16.23 -9.72
N GLU A 209 11.46 16.65 -10.83
CA GLU A 209 10.79 16.74 -12.13
C GLU A 209 10.63 15.33 -12.71
N PHE A 210 9.43 15.04 -13.20
CA PHE A 210 9.11 13.81 -13.89
C PHE A 210 9.54 13.96 -15.35
N ASP A 211 10.56 13.21 -15.76
CA ASP A 211 11.21 13.26 -17.07
C ASP A 211 11.06 11.93 -17.84
N ASP A 212 11.56 11.91 -19.07
CA ASP A 212 11.45 10.77 -19.98
C ASP A 212 12.02 9.45 -19.40
N PRO A 213 13.20 9.43 -18.74
CA PRO A 213 13.68 8.24 -18.05
C PRO A 213 12.71 7.70 -16.98
N LYS A 214 12.13 8.57 -16.16
CA LYS A 214 11.15 8.16 -15.13
C LYS A 214 9.85 7.66 -15.74
N PHE A 215 9.39 8.29 -16.82
CA PHE A 215 8.24 7.80 -17.60
C PHE A 215 8.49 6.37 -18.08
N LEU A 216 9.65 6.14 -18.72
CA LEU A 216 10.01 4.83 -19.26
C LEU A 216 10.05 3.77 -18.15
N LEU A 217 10.72 4.05 -17.03
CA LEU A 217 10.82 3.13 -15.90
C LEU A 217 9.45 2.70 -15.36
N ILE A 218 8.53 3.65 -15.14
CA ILE A 218 7.18 3.33 -14.64
C ILE A 218 6.41 2.52 -15.67
N PHE A 219 6.39 2.95 -16.93
CA PHE A 219 5.58 2.32 -17.96
C PHE A 219 6.09 0.93 -18.32
N GLU A 220 7.40 0.71 -18.33
CA GLU A 220 7.97 -0.63 -18.52
C GLU A 220 7.56 -1.58 -17.40
N ALA A 221 7.71 -1.17 -16.13
CA ALA A 221 7.29 -2.00 -15.01
C ALA A 221 5.77 -2.21 -14.97
N LEU A 222 4.99 -1.22 -15.39
CA LEU A 222 3.53 -1.29 -15.44
C LEU A 222 3.05 -2.33 -16.45
N PHE A 223 3.66 -2.35 -17.64
CA PHE A 223 3.29 -3.24 -18.75
C PHE A 223 4.10 -4.54 -18.83
N ALA A 224 5.10 -4.75 -17.97
CA ALA A 224 5.90 -5.98 -17.94
C ALA A 224 5.05 -7.25 -17.76
N VAL A 225 3.94 -7.16 -17.02
CA VAL A 225 3.01 -8.29 -16.81
C VAL A 225 2.04 -8.52 -17.98
N CYS A 226 2.02 -7.62 -18.96
CA CYS A 226 1.12 -7.65 -20.10
C CYS A 226 1.84 -7.97 -21.41
N ASP A 227 3.08 -8.47 -21.35
CA ASP A 227 3.79 -8.92 -22.55
C ASP A 227 3.01 -10.07 -23.19
N PRO A 228 2.45 -9.89 -24.41
CA PRO A 228 1.67 -10.93 -25.06
C PRO A 228 2.44 -12.25 -25.23
N LYS A 229 3.78 -12.18 -25.33
CA LYS A 229 4.65 -13.37 -25.47
C LYS A 229 4.74 -14.21 -24.20
N SER A 230 4.42 -13.62 -23.06
CA SER A 230 4.47 -14.28 -21.75
C SER A 230 3.15 -14.95 -21.37
N MET A 231 2.06 -14.66 -22.10
CA MET A 231 0.75 -15.25 -21.87
C MET A 231 0.66 -16.63 -22.53
N ASP A 232 -0.02 -17.56 -21.85
CA ASP A 232 -0.38 -18.86 -22.40
C ASP A 232 -1.60 -18.78 -23.33
N ASP A 233 -1.85 -19.85 -24.11
CA ASP A 233 -2.97 -19.93 -25.05
C ASP A 233 -4.33 -19.72 -24.36
N ALA A 234 -4.47 -20.20 -23.12
CA ALA A 234 -5.66 -20.03 -22.31
C ALA A 234 -5.87 -18.56 -21.91
N GLY A 235 -4.80 -17.87 -21.47
CA GLY A 235 -4.82 -16.45 -21.15
C GLY A 235 -5.16 -15.60 -22.37
N HIS A 236 -4.60 -15.93 -23.55
CA HIS A 236 -4.93 -15.29 -24.82
C HIS A 236 -6.42 -15.42 -25.17
N ALA A 237 -6.96 -16.64 -25.13
CA ALA A 237 -8.36 -16.91 -25.44
C ALA A 237 -9.30 -16.17 -24.48
N GLN A 238 -8.99 -16.18 -23.18
CA GLN A 238 -9.78 -15.46 -22.17
C GLN A 238 -9.72 -13.94 -22.36
N PHE A 239 -8.54 -13.39 -22.68
CA PHE A 239 -8.38 -11.97 -22.96
C PHE A 239 -9.20 -11.57 -24.20
N GLN A 240 -9.09 -12.35 -25.28
CA GLN A 240 -9.82 -12.11 -26.52
C GLN A 240 -11.33 -12.19 -26.30
N PHE A 241 -11.81 -13.15 -25.51
CA PHE A 241 -13.22 -13.25 -25.15
C PHE A 241 -13.71 -12.00 -24.40
N ARG A 242 -12.92 -11.48 -23.45
CA ARG A 242 -13.28 -10.28 -22.67
C ARG A 242 -13.25 -9.00 -23.50
N TRP A 243 -12.21 -8.80 -24.30
CA TRP A 243 -11.92 -7.52 -24.94
C TRP A 243 -12.27 -7.46 -26.43
N GLN A 244 -12.64 -8.60 -27.03
CA GLN A 244 -12.91 -8.75 -28.46
C GLN A 244 -11.73 -8.31 -29.34
N MET A 245 -10.52 -8.38 -28.79
CA MET A 245 -9.26 -7.99 -29.42
C MET A 245 -8.14 -8.89 -28.89
N THR A 246 -7.08 -9.10 -29.68
CA THR A 246 -5.91 -9.85 -29.19
C THR A 246 -5.05 -8.97 -28.27
N PRO A 247 -4.29 -9.55 -27.32
CA PRO A 247 -3.37 -8.80 -26.47
C PRO A 247 -2.36 -7.97 -27.28
N GLU A 248 -1.88 -8.47 -28.43
CA GLU A 248 -0.95 -7.76 -29.32
C GLU A 248 -1.59 -6.52 -29.92
N ALA A 249 -2.85 -6.58 -30.32
CA ALA A 249 -3.57 -5.43 -30.87
C ALA A 249 -3.83 -4.33 -29.83
N VAL A 250 -3.86 -4.68 -28.54
CA VAL A 250 -4.09 -3.75 -27.43
C VAL A 250 -2.77 -3.20 -26.89
N PHE A 251 -1.82 -4.06 -26.52
CA PHE A 251 -0.57 -3.69 -25.84
C PHE A 251 0.62 -3.55 -26.77
N GLY A 252 0.62 -4.19 -27.95
CA GLY A 252 1.72 -4.13 -28.91
C GLY A 252 2.15 -2.71 -29.30
N PRO A 253 1.22 -1.77 -29.59
CA PRO A 253 1.59 -0.40 -29.93
C PRO A 253 2.39 0.30 -28.83
N ILE A 254 1.92 0.23 -27.57
CA ILE A 254 2.61 0.91 -26.46
C ILE A 254 3.94 0.23 -26.14
N LEU A 255 4.02 -1.10 -26.16
CA LEU A 255 5.27 -1.83 -25.94
C LEU A 255 6.32 -1.50 -27.01
N GLY A 256 5.91 -1.34 -28.27
CA GLY A 256 6.80 -0.94 -29.36
C GLY A 256 7.32 0.50 -29.24
N GLU A 257 6.52 1.43 -28.71
CA GLU A 257 6.95 2.80 -28.42
C GLU A 257 7.93 2.84 -27.24
N LEU A 258 7.66 2.10 -26.15
CA LEU A 258 8.58 2.00 -25.01
C LEU A 258 9.94 1.42 -25.43
N ALA A 259 9.94 0.39 -26.29
CA ALA A 259 11.17 -0.17 -26.83
C ALA A 259 11.99 0.84 -27.66
N ARG A 260 11.32 1.66 -28.48
CA ARG A 260 11.97 2.74 -29.24
C ARG A 260 12.54 3.82 -28.32
N MET A 261 11.78 4.22 -27.31
CA MET A 261 12.20 5.22 -26.32
C MET A 261 13.43 4.73 -25.54
N ARG A 262 13.44 3.46 -25.12
CA ARG A 262 14.61 2.83 -24.47
C ARG A 262 15.86 2.91 -25.35
N ALA A 263 15.73 2.56 -26.62
CA ALA A 263 16.85 2.63 -27.56
C ALA A 263 17.35 4.07 -27.75
N SER A 264 16.44 5.05 -27.79
CA SER A 264 16.80 6.47 -27.92
C SER A 264 17.48 7.04 -26.67
N LEU A 265 17.15 6.57 -25.48
CA LEU A 265 17.77 7.03 -24.22
C LEU A 265 19.13 6.37 -23.94
N ALA A 266 19.41 5.24 -24.58
CA ALA A 266 20.68 4.53 -24.47
C ALA A 266 21.74 4.98 -25.49
N ALA A 267 21.33 5.74 -26.51
CA ALA A 267 22.19 6.30 -27.56
C ALA A 267 22.78 7.65 -27.13
#